data_AF-A0A410WWZ8-F1
#
_entry.id   AF-A0A410WWZ8-F1
#
_cell.length_a   1.000
_cell.length_b   1.000
_cell.length_c   1.000
_cell.angle_alpha   90.00
_cell.angle_beta   90.00
_cell.angle_gamma   90.00
#
_symmetry.space_group_name_H-M   'P 1'
#
loop_
_entity.id
_entity.type
_entity.pdbx_description
1 polymer ?
#
loop_
_entity_poly.entity_id
_entity_poly.type
_entity_poly.pdbx_seq_one_letter_code
_entity_poly.pdbx_strand_id
1 'polypeptide(L)'
;MNLDDMRKEYELAKQDRQNAKSATARNGIRDALYILTKKIDAEEIRVNSNLKKVEIGGVTYNLPTSFSNRGLEKKILYSVGEIMYFIDENNTYETDGSYCWHHYAWVPQRKDKYVRLLVRTLGGDHFGDRFFTETSYYKHPADPYPYLTKDIYVDNRTYSPHVKFIISKIGLEIDKTSREANKLVKILKES
;
A
#
# COMPACT_ATOMS: atom_id res chain seq x y z
N MET A 1 -23.72 0.61 -4.96
CA MET A 1 -24.30 1.87 -5.46
C MET A 1 -23.39 2.38 -6.56
N ASN A 2 -23.93 2.59 -7.76
CA ASN A 2 -23.15 3.14 -8.87
C ASN A 2 -23.05 4.68 -8.73
N LEU A 3 -22.18 5.31 -9.52
CA LEU A 3 -21.95 6.76 -9.46
C LEU A 3 -23.23 7.59 -9.68
N ASP A 4 -24.08 7.18 -10.60
CA ASP A 4 -25.32 7.90 -10.94
C ASP A 4 -26.32 7.86 -9.78
N ASP A 5 -26.45 6.73 -9.09
CA ASP A 5 -27.26 6.59 -7.89
C ASP A 5 -26.74 7.52 -6.78
N MET A 6 -25.41 7.59 -6.58
CA MET A 6 -24.82 8.49 -5.57
C MET A 6 -25.12 9.97 -5.88
N ARG A 7 -25.04 10.36 -7.15
CA ARG A 7 -25.34 11.74 -7.60
C ARG A 7 -26.83 12.08 -7.39
N LYS A 8 -27.72 11.14 -7.67
CA LYS A 8 -29.16 11.30 -7.38
C LYS A 8 -29.43 11.47 -5.89
N GLU A 9 -28.86 10.60 -5.05
CA GLU A 9 -28.96 10.73 -3.59
C GLU A 9 -28.41 12.06 -3.08
N TYR A 10 -27.34 12.57 -3.68
CA TYR A 10 -26.76 13.87 -3.31
C TYR A 10 -27.71 15.03 -3.58
N GLU A 11 -28.33 15.09 -4.75
CA GLU A 11 -29.30 16.15 -5.05
C GLU A 11 -30.56 16.03 -4.18
N LEU A 12 -31.02 14.81 -3.86
CA LEU A 12 -32.11 14.60 -2.90
C LEU A 12 -31.75 15.12 -1.50
N ALA A 13 -30.60 14.70 -0.95
CA ALA A 13 -30.14 15.14 0.37
C ALA A 13 -29.91 16.67 0.43
N LYS A 14 -29.51 17.28 -0.68
CA LYS A 14 -29.36 18.74 -0.79
C LYS A 14 -30.71 19.46 -0.73
N GLN A 15 -31.75 18.92 -1.38
CA GLN A 15 -33.12 19.43 -1.26
C GLN A 15 -33.65 19.25 0.17
N ASP A 16 -33.44 18.08 0.78
CA ASP A 16 -33.84 17.81 2.17
C ASP A 16 -33.19 18.78 3.16
N ARG A 17 -31.91 19.12 2.96
CA ARG A 17 -31.22 20.11 3.79
C ARG A 17 -31.84 21.51 3.69
N GLN A 18 -32.30 21.91 2.51
CA GLN A 18 -32.98 23.20 2.31
C GLN A 18 -34.35 23.21 2.99
N ASN A 19 -35.05 22.07 2.98
CA ASN A 19 -36.37 21.90 3.57
C ASN A 19 -36.33 21.66 5.09
N ALA A 20 -35.16 21.33 5.66
CA ALA A 20 -35.00 21.01 7.07
C ALA A 20 -35.20 22.24 7.98
N LYS A 21 -36.25 22.18 8.81
CA LYS A 21 -36.62 23.28 9.71
C LYS A 21 -35.63 23.49 10.85
N SER A 22 -35.08 22.42 11.44
CA SER A 22 -34.17 22.52 12.59
C SER A 22 -32.69 22.60 12.19
N ALA A 23 -31.90 23.35 12.97
CA ALA A 23 -30.46 23.45 12.76
C ALA A 23 -29.75 22.09 12.92
N THR A 24 -30.20 21.27 13.88
CA THR A 24 -29.66 19.91 14.11
C THR A 24 -29.85 19.02 12.89
N ALA A 25 -31.04 19.03 12.28
CA ALA A 25 -31.30 18.25 11.05
C ALA A 25 -30.43 18.76 9.89
N ARG A 26 -30.32 20.09 9.70
CA ARG A 26 -29.44 20.66 8.67
C ARG A 26 -27.98 20.24 8.83
N ASN A 27 -27.48 20.16 10.07
CA ASN A 27 -26.11 19.74 10.36
C ASN A 27 -25.92 18.24 10.09
N GLY A 28 -26.84 17.38 10.53
CA GLY A 28 -26.76 15.94 10.23
C GLY A 28 -26.79 15.66 8.72
N ILE A 29 -27.64 16.35 7.97
CA ILE A 29 -27.68 16.22 6.51
C ILE A 29 -26.42 16.78 5.84
N ARG A 30 -25.85 17.87 6.35
CA ARG A 30 -24.57 18.41 5.86
C ARG A 30 -23.44 17.39 5.99
N ASP A 31 -23.37 16.69 7.12
CA ASP A 31 -22.33 15.69 7.35
C ASP A 31 -22.53 14.47 6.43
N ALA A 32 -23.77 14.06 6.20
CA ALA A 32 -24.11 13.03 5.22
C ALA A 32 -23.73 13.44 3.77
N LEU A 33 -24.03 14.68 3.37
CA LEU A 33 -23.63 15.25 2.08
C LEU A 33 -22.11 15.24 1.92
N TYR A 34 -21.37 15.65 2.95
CA TYR A 34 -19.91 15.62 2.93
C TYR A 34 -19.36 14.21 2.69
N ILE A 35 -19.89 13.21 3.41
CA ILE A 35 -19.52 11.81 3.22
C ILE A 35 -19.85 11.35 1.79
N LEU A 36 -21.01 11.73 1.26
CA LEU A 36 -21.45 11.34 -0.08
C LEU A 36 -20.58 11.98 -1.17
N THR A 37 -20.22 13.25 -1.04
CA THR A 37 -19.25 13.92 -1.93
C THR A 37 -17.93 13.15 -1.99
N LYS A 38 -17.38 12.77 -0.82
CA LYS A 38 -16.12 11.99 -0.79
C LYS A 38 -16.24 10.63 -1.48
N LYS A 39 -17.42 9.99 -1.43
CA LYS A 39 -17.66 8.73 -2.16
C LYS A 39 -17.78 8.95 -3.66
N ILE A 40 -18.48 10.01 -4.09
CA ILE A 40 -18.61 10.41 -5.50
C ILE A 40 -17.23 10.69 -6.07
N ASP A 41 -16.43 11.56 -5.43
CA ASP A 41 -15.08 11.92 -5.89
C ASP A 41 -14.21 10.67 -6.06
N ALA A 42 -14.25 9.75 -5.07
CA ALA A 42 -13.49 8.50 -5.14
C ALA A 42 -13.93 7.59 -6.29
N GLU A 43 -15.24 7.49 -6.54
CA GLU A 43 -15.77 6.66 -7.63
C GLU A 43 -15.50 7.30 -9.00
N GLU A 44 -15.58 8.62 -9.11
CA GLU A 44 -15.18 9.35 -10.33
C GLU A 44 -13.72 9.12 -10.66
N ILE A 45 -12.83 9.13 -9.66
CA ILE A 45 -11.42 8.78 -9.86
C ILE A 45 -11.31 7.37 -10.42
N ARG A 46 -12.01 6.39 -9.85
CA ARG A 46 -11.94 4.99 -10.30
C ARG A 46 -12.43 4.82 -11.73
N VAL A 47 -13.60 5.37 -12.05
CA VAL A 47 -14.21 5.26 -13.40
C VAL A 47 -13.33 5.93 -14.46
N ASN A 48 -12.71 7.07 -14.13
CA ASN A 48 -11.85 7.80 -15.06
C ASN A 48 -10.38 7.38 -15.02
N SER A 49 -10.00 6.46 -14.12
CA SER A 49 -8.59 6.09 -13.94
C SER A 49 -8.08 5.24 -15.10
N ASN A 50 -7.03 5.74 -15.76
CA ASN A 50 -6.20 4.94 -16.63
C ASN A 50 -4.92 4.55 -15.86
N LEU A 51 -4.93 3.35 -15.27
CA LEU A 51 -3.76 2.84 -14.55
C LEU A 51 -2.56 2.75 -15.51
N LYS A 52 -1.39 3.19 -15.05
CA LYS A 52 -0.15 3.11 -15.82
C LYS A 52 0.16 1.64 -16.12
N LYS A 53 0.43 1.32 -17.38
CA LYS A 53 0.82 -0.03 -17.79
C LYS A 53 2.35 -0.16 -17.77
N VAL A 54 2.84 -1.29 -17.30
CA VAL A 54 4.27 -1.64 -17.30
C VAL A 54 4.44 -3.07 -17.79
N GLU A 55 5.50 -3.34 -18.56
CA GLU A 55 5.80 -4.68 -19.08
C GLU A 55 6.95 -5.30 -18.28
N ILE A 56 6.75 -6.52 -17.78
CA ILE A 56 7.73 -7.27 -16.99
C ILE A 56 7.74 -8.70 -17.51
N GLY A 57 8.89 -9.17 -18.00
CA GLY A 57 9.03 -10.55 -18.47
C GLY A 57 8.03 -10.94 -19.56
N GLY A 58 7.66 -9.99 -20.44
CA GLY A 58 6.67 -10.19 -21.52
C GLY A 58 5.20 -10.15 -21.08
N VAL A 59 4.91 -9.81 -19.81
CA VAL A 59 3.55 -9.65 -19.29
C VAL A 59 3.27 -8.19 -18.97
N THR A 60 2.11 -7.69 -19.39
CA THR A 60 1.66 -6.31 -19.09
C THR A 60 0.91 -6.27 -17.76
N TYR A 61 1.34 -5.40 -16.85
CA TYR A 61 0.74 -5.15 -15.55
C TYR A 61 0.16 -3.74 -15.44
N ASN A 62 -0.99 -3.63 -14.77
CA ASN A 62 -1.57 -2.33 -14.40
C ASN A 62 -1.01 -1.89 -13.05
N LEU A 63 -0.22 -0.83 -13.06
CA LEU A 63 0.39 -0.26 -11.86
C LEU A 63 -0.66 0.50 -11.03
N PRO A 64 -0.79 0.22 -9.72
CA PRO A 64 -1.69 0.97 -8.85
C PRO A 64 -1.27 2.44 -8.72
N THR A 65 -2.25 3.34 -8.56
CA THR A 65 -1.99 4.78 -8.37
C THR A 65 -1.17 5.06 -7.12
N SER A 66 -1.27 4.23 -6.09
CA SER A 66 -0.46 4.34 -4.87
C SER A 66 1.05 4.19 -5.11
N PHE A 67 1.44 3.76 -6.31
CA PHE A 67 2.79 3.56 -6.78
C PHE A 67 3.16 4.48 -7.96
N SER A 68 2.26 5.32 -8.45
CA SER A 68 2.55 6.20 -9.60
C SER A 68 3.41 7.42 -9.24
N ASN A 69 3.59 7.71 -7.94
CA ASN A 69 4.40 8.83 -7.46
C ASN A 69 5.84 8.42 -7.10
N ARG A 70 6.76 9.39 -7.25
CA ARG A 70 8.22 9.31 -7.09
C ARG A 70 8.74 8.24 -6.10
N GLY A 71 9.75 7.50 -6.54
CA GLY A 71 10.48 6.52 -5.70
C GLY A 71 10.55 5.10 -6.28
N LEU A 72 9.79 4.82 -7.35
CA LEU A 72 9.84 3.54 -8.06
C LEU A 72 10.94 3.44 -9.12
N GLU A 73 11.40 4.55 -9.67
CA GLU A 73 12.40 4.57 -10.76
C GLU A 73 13.73 3.90 -10.38
N LYS A 74 14.02 3.84 -9.07
CA LYS A 74 15.22 3.19 -8.53
C LYS A 74 15.01 1.75 -8.10
N LYS A 75 13.77 1.24 -8.15
CA LYS A 75 13.41 -0.09 -7.64
C LYS A 75 13.27 -1.08 -8.78
N ILE A 76 13.75 -2.29 -8.55
CA ILE A 76 13.54 -3.41 -9.45
C ILE A 76 12.12 -3.94 -9.20
N LEU A 77 11.40 -4.14 -10.30
CA LEU A 77 10.04 -4.62 -10.29
C LEU A 77 10.01 -6.11 -10.63
N TYR A 78 9.56 -6.91 -9.67
CA TYR A 78 9.31 -8.35 -9.85
C TYR A 78 7.81 -8.63 -9.88
N SER A 79 7.41 -9.69 -10.58
CA SER A 79 6.05 -10.20 -10.54
C SER A 79 6.02 -11.70 -10.23
N VAL A 80 5.05 -12.11 -9.42
CA VAL A 80 4.75 -13.52 -9.14
C VAL A 80 3.23 -13.67 -9.17
N GLY A 81 2.70 -14.21 -10.27
CA GLY A 81 1.26 -14.20 -10.54
C GLY A 81 0.73 -12.76 -10.61
N GLU A 82 -0.30 -12.46 -9.81
CA GLU A 82 -0.90 -11.12 -9.70
C GLU A 82 -0.21 -10.19 -8.69
N ILE A 83 0.81 -10.68 -7.98
CA ILE A 83 1.54 -9.91 -6.98
C ILE A 83 2.71 -9.20 -7.64
N MET A 84 2.85 -7.91 -7.36
CA MET A 84 3.96 -7.08 -7.81
C MET A 84 4.85 -6.70 -6.63
N TYR A 85 6.16 -6.78 -6.80
CA TYR A 85 7.14 -6.39 -5.79
C TYR A 85 8.04 -5.28 -6.33
N PHE A 86 8.21 -4.21 -5.54
CA PHE A 86 9.08 -3.08 -5.83
C PHE A 86 10.22 -3.10 -4.81
N ILE A 87 11.38 -3.56 -5.23
CA ILE A 87 12.51 -3.86 -4.33
C ILE A 87 13.67 -2.91 -4.64
N ASP A 88 14.18 -2.24 -3.62
CA ASP A 88 15.47 -1.53 -3.71
C ASP A 88 16.62 -2.53 -3.62
N GLU A 89 17.36 -2.74 -4.71
CA GLU A 89 18.56 -3.60 -4.70
C GLU A 89 19.86 -2.79 -4.73
N ASN A 90 19.77 -1.45 -4.83
CA ASN A 90 20.96 -0.60 -4.91
C ASN A 90 21.69 -0.50 -3.57
N ASN A 91 21.10 -1.02 -2.48
CA ASN A 91 21.68 -1.12 -1.15
C ASN A 91 22.43 0.16 -0.75
N THR A 92 21.79 1.32 -0.91
CA THR A 92 22.46 2.61 -0.64
C THR A 92 22.67 2.77 0.85
N TYR A 93 23.93 2.96 1.25
CA TYR A 93 24.33 3.22 2.64
C TYR A 93 24.52 4.71 2.85
N GLU A 94 24.22 5.16 4.05
CA GLU A 94 24.55 6.49 4.56
C GLU A 94 26.06 6.59 4.84
N THR A 95 26.55 7.80 5.07
CA THR A 95 27.99 8.06 5.30
C THR A 95 28.56 7.35 6.53
N ASP A 96 27.72 7.05 7.53
CA ASP A 96 28.08 6.32 8.74
C ASP A 96 27.99 4.80 8.57
N GLY A 97 27.65 4.32 7.37
CA GLY A 97 27.45 2.90 7.07
C GLY A 97 26.08 2.36 7.49
N SER A 98 25.19 3.20 8.04
CA SER A 98 23.80 2.83 8.30
C SER A 98 22.99 2.78 7.01
N TYR A 99 21.81 2.17 7.06
CA TYR A 99 20.90 2.14 5.91
C TYR A 99 19.43 2.11 6.34
N CYS A 100 18.56 2.58 5.44
CA CYS A 100 17.11 2.49 5.58
C CYS A 100 16.45 2.29 4.21
N TRP A 101 16.14 1.04 3.86
CA TRP A 101 15.55 0.70 2.57
C TRP A 101 14.05 0.42 2.70
N HIS A 102 13.32 0.83 1.67
CA HIS A 102 11.86 0.67 1.61
C HIS A 102 11.52 -0.22 0.42
N HIS A 103 10.87 -1.34 0.68
CA HIS A 103 10.42 -2.29 -0.32
C HIS A 103 8.92 -2.43 -0.23
N TYR A 104 8.28 -2.72 -1.35
CA TYR A 104 6.83 -2.81 -1.39
C TYR A 104 6.35 -4.06 -2.09
N ALA A 105 5.23 -4.61 -1.65
CA ALA A 105 4.45 -5.59 -2.39
C ALA A 105 3.01 -5.10 -2.58
N TRP A 106 2.51 -5.18 -3.81
CA TRP A 106 1.10 -5.04 -4.12
C TRP A 106 0.44 -6.41 -4.15
N VAL A 107 -0.45 -6.66 -3.20
CA VAL A 107 -1.09 -7.96 -2.98
C VAL A 107 -2.60 -7.80 -3.15
N PRO A 108 -3.16 -8.19 -4.30
CA PRO A 108 -4.60 -8.38 -4.45
C PRO A 108 -5.08 -9.47 -3.48
N GLN A 109 -6.07 -9.17 -2.63
CA GLN A 109 -6.66 -10.17 -1.73
C GLN A 109 -8.05 -10.62 -2.19
N ARG A 110 -8.86 -9.67 -2.67
CA ARG A 110 -10.20 -9.89 -3.24
C ARG A 110 -10.48 -8.82 -4.30
N LYS A 111 -11.59 -8.96 -5.03
CA LYS A 111 -12.04 -7.97 -6.04
C LYS A 111 -12.15 -6.54 -5.51
N ASP A 112 -12.43 -6.37 -4.22
CA ASP A 112 -12.65 -5.09 -3.56
C ASP A 112 -11.61 -4.77 -2.47
N LYS A 113 -10.53 -5.56 -2.41
CA LYS A 113 -9.56 -5.48 -1.33
C LYS A 113 -8.14 -5.73 -1.84
N TYR A 114 -7.37 -4.66 -1.81
CA TYR A 114 -5.99 -4.64 -2.24
C TYR A 114 -5.10 -4.16 -1.10
N VAL A 115 -3.87 -4.67 -1.05
CA VAL A 115 -2.92 -4.35 0.00
C VAL A 115 -1.62 -3.89 -0.61
N ARG A 116 -1.12 -2.75 -0.14
CA ARG A 116 0.29 -2.38 -0.26
C ARG A 116 0.98 -2.76 1.04
N LEU A 117 1.83 -3.79 0.99
CA LEU A 117 2.72 -4.14 2.08
C LEU A 117 4.02 -3.34 1.92
N LEU A 118 4.39 -2.56 2.92
CA LEU A 118 5.71 -1.99 3.09
C LEU A 118 6.55 -2.97 3.92
N VAL A 119 7.75 -3.27 3.44
CA VAL A 119 8.81 -3.90 4.21
C VAL A 119 9.95 -2.90 4.28
N ARG A 120 10.17 -2.33 5.46
CA ARG A 120 11.28 -1.40 5.69
C ARG A 120 12.41 -2.16 6.37
N THR A 121 13.60 -2.14 5.79
CA THR A 121 14.81 -2.70 6.40
C THR A 121 15.72 -1.57 6.84
N LEU A 122 16.35 -1.74 8.00
CA LEU A 122 17.33 -0.80 8.52
C LEU A 122 18.42 -1.56 9.24
N GLY A 123 19.61 -0.99 9.25
CA GLY A 123 20.78 -1.63 9.84
C GLY A 123 22.03 -0.78 9.69
N GLY A 124 23.18 -1.40 9.95
CA GLY A 124 24.46 -0.69 10.05
C GLY A 124 24.55 0.24 11.26
N ASP A 125 23.61 0.14 12.20
CA ASP A 125 23.64 0.80 13.49
C ASP A 125 23.98 -0.19 14.63
N HIS A 126 24.17 0.32 15.85
CA HIS A 126 24.53 -0.51 16.99
C HIS A 126 23.40 -1.45 17.48
N PHE A 127 22.19 -1.33 16.92
CA PHE A 127 21.06 -2.20 17.24
C PHE A 127 20.97 -3.41 16.30
N GLY A 128 21.83 -3.46 15.28
CA GLY A 128 21.86 -4.51 14.28
C GLY A 128 20.75 -4.41 13.25
N ASP A 129 20.87 -5.24 12.22
CA ASP A 129 19.99 -5.23 11.06
C ASP A 129 18.61 -5.80 11.43
N ARG A 130 17.55 -5.15 10.95
CA ARG A 130 16.17 -5.44 11.33
C ARG A 130 15.18 -4.99 10.26
N PHE A 131 13.96 -5.52 10.32
CA PHE A 131 12.86 -5.08 9.46
C PHE A 131 11.61 -4.67 10.24
N PHE A 132 10.77 -3.87 9.58
CA PHE A 132 9.44 -3.48 10.03
C PHE A 132 8.46 -3.63 8.87
N THR A 133 7.20 -3.96 9.20
CA THR A 133 6.17 -4.18 8.20
C THR A 133 4.93 -3.36 8.50
N GLU A 134 4.39 -2.76 7.44
CA GLU A 134 3.15 -1.98 7.49
C GLU A 134 2.30 -2.38 6.29
N THR A 135 0.98 -2.41 6.47
CA THR A 135 0.05 -2.58 5.35
C THR A 135 -0.85 -1.37 5.20
N SER A 136 -0.98 -0.93 3.96
CA SER A 136 -1.98 0.05 3.53
C SER A 136 -3.05 -0.68 2.70
N TYR A 137 -4.32 -0.55 3.08
CA TYR A 137 -5.46 -1.22 2.45
C TYR A 137 -6.22 -0.26 1.52
N TYR A 138 -6.54 -0.76 0.32
CA TYR A 138 -7.23 -0.01 -0.74
C TYR A 138 -8.46 -0.79 -1.20
N LYS A 139 -9.51 -0.07 -1.62
CA LYS A 139 -10.71 -0.70 -2.19
C LYS A 139 -10.54 -0.94 -3.69
N HIS A 140 -9.74 -0.10 -4.34
CA HIS A 140 -9.42 -0.20 -5.76
C HIS A 140 -7.97 0.18 -6.04
N PRO A 141 -7.28 -0.38 -7.06
CA PRO A 141 -5.90 0.00 -7.40
C PRO A 141 -5.75 1.45 -7.86
N ALA A 142 -6.85 2.06 -8.31
CA ALA A 142 -6.88 3.47 -8.68
C ALA A 142 -6.95 4.43 -7.50
N ASP A 143 -7.31 3.93 -6.31
CA ASP A 143 -7.47 4.76 -5.13
C ASP A 143 -6.11 5.41 -4.78
N PRO A 144 -6.04 6.76 -4.70
CA PRO A 144 -4.78 7.45 -4.41
C PRO A 144 -4.33 7.26 -2.96
N TYR A 145 -5.29 7.01 -2.05
CA TYR A 145 -5.04 6.89 -0.61
C TYR A 145 -5.66 5.61 -0.06
N PRO A 146 -5.01 4.97 0.92
CA PRO A 146 -5.58 3.81 1.60
C PRO A 146 -6.75 4.25 2.49
N TYR A 147 -7.74 3.37 2.67
CA TYR A 147 -8.80 3.58 3.65
C TYR A 147 -8.41 3.13 5.06
N LEU A 148 -7.30 2.39 5.18
CA LEU A 148 -6.77 1.90 6.45
C LEU A 148 -5.27 1.61 6.30
N THR A 149 -4.47 2.01 7.28
CA THR A 149 -3.06 1.62 7.40
C THR A 149 -2.84 1.01 8.77
N LYS A 150 -2.07 -0.09 8.84
CA LYS A 150 -1.77 -0.82 10.08
C LYS A 150 -0.37 -1.41 10.05
N ASP A 151 0.35 -1.26 11.16
CA ASP A 151 1.53 -2.07 11.45
C ASP A 151 1.15 -3.54 11.59
N ILE A 152 2.05 -4.41 11.16
CA ILE A 152 1.84 -5.85 11.20
C ILE A 152 2.92 -6.52 12.04
N TYR A 153 2.50 -7.45 12.89
CA TYR A 153 3.44 -8.30 13.61
C TYR A 153 4.31 -9.13 12.65
N VAL A 154 5.59 -9.25 12.96
CA VAL A 154 6.58 -9.93 12.10
C VAL A 154 6.29 -11.41 11.85
N ASP A 155 5.50 -12.05 12.69
CA ASP A 155 5.07 -13.45 12.58
C ASP A 155 3.74 -13.62 11.80
N ASN A 156 3.20 -12.56 11.21
CA ASN A 156 1.95 -12.61 10.48
C ASN A 156 2.03 -13.58 9.29
N ARG A 157 1.31 -14.70 9.39
CA ARG A 157 1.33 -15.78 8.39
C ARG A 157 0.86 -15.35 7.01
N THR A 158 -0.05 -14.38 6.92
CA THR A 158 -0.57 -13.90 5.63
C THR A 158 0.50 -13.17 4.84
N TYR A 159 1.32 -12.35 5.50
CA TYR A 159 2.32 -11.52 4.82
C TYR A 159 3.75 -12.05 4.90
N SER A 160 4.04 -12.98 5.81
CA SER A 160 5.36 -13.60 5.98
C SER A 160 5.98 -14.13 4.67
N PRO A 161 5.24 -14.77 3.74
CA PRO A 161 5.82 -15.20 2.47
C PRO A 161 6.36 -14.04 1.62
N HIS A 162 5.65 -12.91 1.58
CA HIS A 162 6.07 -11.72 0.84
C HIS A 162 7.28 -11.04 1.48
N VAL A 163 7.30 -10.98 2.81
CA VAL A 163 8.43 -10.45 3.59
C VAL A 163 9.69 -11.26 3.34
N LYS A 164 9.59 -12.59 3.42
CA LYS A 164 10.72 -13.50 3.12
C LYS A 164 11.21 -13.36 1.69
N PHE A 165 10.30 -13.26 0.72
CA PHE A 165 10.66 -13.04 -0.68
C PHE A 165 11.49 -11.76 -0.84
N ILE A 166 11.00 -10.63 -0.31
CA ILE A 166 11.70 -9.34 -0.37
C ILE A 166 13.07 -9.41 0.30
N ILE A 167 13.14 -9.93 1.53
CA ILE A 167 14.38 -10.05 2.32
C ILE A 167 15.43 -10.87 1.57
N SER A 168 15.01 -11.99 0.94
CA SER A 168 15.93 -12.83 0.16
C SER A 168 16.49 -12.13 -1.07
N LYS A 169 15.69 -11.26 -1.72
CA LYS A 169 16.11 -10.52 -2.92
C LYS A 169 17.20 -9.50 -2.61
N ILE A 170 17.15 -8.88 -1.44
CA ILE A 170 18.15 -7.91 -1.00
C ILE A 170 19.39 -8.55 -0.34
N GLY A 171 19.51 -9.89 -0.38
CA GLY A 171 20.69 -10.62 0.11
C GLY A 171 20.76 -10.74 1.64
N LEU A 172 19.64 -10.58 2.33
CA LEU A 172 19.53 -10.75 3.78
C LEU A 172 18.70 -12.00 4.10
N GLU A 173 18.75 -12.44 5.35
CA GLU A 173 17.88 -13.49 5.88
C GLU A 173 17.37 -13.11 7.28
N ILE A 174 16.22 -13.65 7.67
CA ILE A 174 15.66 -13.47 9.02
C ILE A 174 16.43 -14.39 9.97
N ASP A 175 17.01 -13.82 11.01
CA ASP A 175 17.71 -14.57 12.06
C ASP A 175 16.70 -15.37 12.90
N LYS A 176 16.70 -16.70 12.72
CA LYS A 176 15.82 -17.62 13.44
C LYS A 176 16.31 -17.96 14.84
N THR A 177 17.56 -17.63 15.17
CA THR A 177 18.18 -17.90 16.46
C THR A 177 17.95 -16.76 17.46
N SER A 178 17.70 -15.56 16.94
CA SER A 178 17.35 -14.39 17.73
C SER A 178 16.00 -14.56 18.46
N ARG A 179 15.92 -13.99 19.67
CA ARG A 179 14.65 -13.82 20.40
C ARG A 179 13.76 -12.74 19.77
N GLU A 180 14.36 -11.81 19.04
CA GLU A 180 13.68 -10.78 18.27
C GLU A 180 13.39 -11.31 16.86
N ALA A 181 12.10 -11.55 16.56
CA ALA A 181 11.66 -12.12 15.29
C ALA A 181 11.82 -11.20 14.07
N ASN A 182 12.31 -9.98 14.25
CA ASN A 182 12.55 -9.01 13.19
C ASN A 182 14.03 -8.78 12.87
N LYS A 183 14.95 -9.50 13.52
CA LYS A 183 16.39 -9.41 13.24
C LYS A 183 16.73 -10.00 11.88
N LEU A 184 17.71 -9.37 11.23
CA LEU A 184 18.26 -9.80 9.96
C LEU A 184 19.73 -10.14 10.13
N VAL A 185 20.21 -11.08 9.33
CA VAL A 185 21.63 -11.36 9.13
C VAL A 185 21.93 -11.43 7.64
N LYS A 186 23.19 -11.21 7.27
CA LYS A 186 23.62 -11.29 5.88
C LYS A 186 23.69 -12.75 5.44
N ILE A 187 23.26 -13.03 4.23
CA ILE A 187 23.51 -14.33 3.61
C ILE A 187 25.01 -14.40 3.33
N LEU A 188 25.74 -15.19 4.13
CA LEU A 188 27.10 -15.59 3.79
C LEU A 188 27.00 -16.46 2.54
N LYS A 189 27.37 -15.91 1.38
CA LYS A 189 27.61 -16.77 0.21
C LYS A 189 28.84 -17.61 0.56
N GLU A 190 28.67 -18.93 0.66
CA GLU A 190 29.80 -19.85 0.62
C GLU A 190 30.55 -19.57 -0.68
N SER A 191 31.79 -19.09 -0.53
CA SER A 191 32.76 -18.86 -1.59
C SER A 191 33.41 -20.16 -2.03
#